data_AF-A0A7C7CJJ2-F1
#
_entry.id   AF-A0A7C7CJJ2-F1
#
_cell.length_a   1.000
_cell.length_b   1.000
_cell.length_c   1.000
_cell.angle_alpha   90.00
_cell.angle_beta   90.00
_cell.angle_gamma   90.00
#
_symmetry.space_group_name_H-M   'P 1'
#
loop_
_entity.id
_entity.type
_entity.pdbx_description
1 polymer ?
#
loop_
_entity_poly.entity_id
_entity_poly.type
_entity_poly.pdbx_seq_one_letter_code
_entity_poly.pdbx_strand_id
1 'polypeptide(L)'
;QKAEYDQEVNARKAEAELAYQLQEAKTRQDIRGEELQVEVIERQKQIQIQEQEIMRRERELDATVRRPAEAERDRLELVAEGNRRQTRVDAEAERYRLETIAEGERARILAEAQADAEAIRLRGEAEADAIKAKGLAEAEAMSRKADAWKEYGQAALVEQLFNTLPEVAHAVAQPLAKTEKIVVISTGGGDDAGAGASKVTRDVTNTIAQLPALVEALTGIDIISTIQNLPGMISTHGADDQQNGAADDVDSE
;
A
#
# COMPACT_ATOMS: atom_id res chain seq x y z
N GLN A 1 102.45 -91.82 -55.74
CA GLN A 1 103.50 -90.80 -55.54
C GLN A 1 103.23 -89.50 -56.30
N LYS A 2 103.12 -89.44 -57.65
CA LYS A 2 102.78 -88.16 -58.35
C LYS A 2 101.38 -87.59 -57.99
N ALA A 3 100.35 -88.44 -57.94
CA ALA A 3 98.97 -88.01 -57.69
C ALA A 3 98.73 -87.46 -56.27
N GLU A 4 99.39 -88.02 -55.24
CA GLU A 4 99.31 -87.51 -53.86
C GLU A 4 99.98 -86.14 -53.70
N TYR A 5 101.11 -85.93 -54.39
CA TYR A 5 101.81 -84.64 -54.36
C TYR A 5 100.99 -83.53 -55.03
N ASP A 6 100.35 -83.82 -56.17
CA ASP A 6 99.47 -82.86 -56.83
C ASP A 6 98.23 -82.52 -55.98
N GLN A 7 97.72 -83.50 -55.23
CA GLN A 7 96.60 -83.30 -54.31
C GLN A 7 97.01 -82.44 -53.10
N GLU A 8 98.19 -82.69 -52.53
CA GLU A 8 98.74 -81.89 -51.43
C GLU A 8 99.07 -80.45 -51.86
N VAL A 9 99.64 -80.27 -53.06
CA VAL A 9 99.91 -78.94 -53.63
C VAL A 9 98.61 -78.18 -53.89
N ASN A 10 97.57 -78.82 -54.39
CA ASN A 10 96.27 -78.19 -54.59
C ASN A 10 95.56 -77.87 -53.27
N ALA A 11 95.67 -78.73 -52.25
CA ALA A 11 95.16 -78.45 -50.92
C ALA A 11 95.84 -77.23 -50.28
N ARG A 12 97.17 -77.15 -50.37
CA ARG A 12 97.95 -75.99 -49.87
C ARG A 12 97.62 -74.71 -50.63
N LYS A 13 97.40 -74.79 -51.95
CA LYS A 13 96.97 -73.65 -52.76
C LYS A 13 95.57 -73.16 -52.37
N ALA A 14 94.62 -74.07 -52.18
CA ALA A 14 93.27 -73.73 -51.73
C ALA A 14 93.28 -73.16 -50.30
N GLU A 15 94.12 -73.69 -49.42
CA GLU A 15 94.31 -73.19 -48.06
C GLU A 15 94.93 -71.79 -48.05
N ALA A 16 95.91 -71.52 -48.92
CA ALA A 16 96.48 -70.19 -49.11
C ALA A 16 95.46 -69.20 -49.70
N GLU A 17 94.63 -69.60 -50.67
CA GLU A 17 93.54 -68.79 -51.20
C GLU A 17 92.48 -68.48 -50.14
N LEU A 18 92.07 -69.47 -49.33
CA LEU A 18 91.13 -69.28 -48.22
C LEU A 18 91.72 -68.38 -47.13
N ALA A 19 93.00 -68.55 -46.79
CA ALA A 19 93.70 -67.68 -45.85
C ALA A 19 93.78 -66.24 -46.37
N TYR A 20 94.02 -66.06 -47.67
CA TYR A 20 94.02 -64.74 -48.32
C TYR A 20 92.62 -64.11 -48.29
N GLN A 21 91.58 -64.84 -48.67
CA GLN A 21 90.19 -64.36 -48.61
C GLN A 21 89.74 -64.02 -47.19
N LEU A 22 90.13 -64.84 -46.20
CA LEU A 22 89.84 -64.57 -44.79
C LEU A 22 90.56 -63.30 -44.32
N GLN A 23 91.82 -63.10 -44.70
CA GLN A 23 92.58 -61.91 -44.36
C GLN A 23 92.02 -60.66 -45.05
N GLU A 24 91.58 -60.77 -46.31
CA GLU A 24 90.90 -59.71 -47.04
C GLU A 24 89.57 -59.32 -46.35
N ALA A 25 88.76 -60.31 -45.97
CA ALA A 25 87.50 -60.08 -45.27
C ALA A 25 87.68 -59.43 -43.89
N LYS A 26 88.70 -59.86 -43.13
CA LYS A 26 89.07 -59.22 -41.85
C LYS A 26 89.49 -57.77 -42.05
N THR A 27 90.40 -57.52 -43.00
CA THR A 27 90.85 -56.16 -43.31
C THR A 27 89.68 -55.28 -43.75
N ARG A 28 88.75 -55.81 -44.55
CA ARG A 28 87.54 -55.09 -44.99
C ARG A 28 86.58 -54.82 -43.82
N GLN A 29 86.46 -55.73 -42.87
CA GLN A 29 85.67 -55.53 -41.65
C GLN A 29 86.26 -54.42 -40.78
N ASP A 30 87.59 -54.42 -40.60
CA ASP A 30 88.30 -53.42 -39.81
C ASP A 30 88.19 -52.02 -40.45
N ILE A 31 88.38 -51.93 -41.78
CA ILE A 31 88.15 -50.69 -42.55
C ILE A 31 86.72 -50.18 -42.36
N ARG A 32 85.72 -51.06 -42.48
CA ARG A 32 84.31 -50.68 -42.30
C ARG A 32 84.00 -50.24 -40.88
N GLY A 33 84.65 -50.84 -39.87
CA GLY A 33 84.54 -50.44 -38.48
C GLY A 33 85.04 -49.02 -38.25
N GLU A 34 86.22 -48.70 -38.79
CA GLU A 34 86.81 -47.37 -38.71
C GLU A 34 85.98 -46.33 -39.50
N GLU A 35 85.50 -46.68 -40.69
CA GLU A 35 84.60 -45.82 -41.50
C GLU A 35 83.30 -45.48 -40.75
N LEU A 36 82.66 -46.46 -40.12
CA LEU A 36 81.48 -46.23 -39.29
C LEU A 36 81.80 -45.34 -38.09
N GLN A 37 82.99 -45.46 -37.51
CA GLN A 37 83.41 -44.65 -36.38
C GLN A 37 83.62 -43.18 -36.79
N VAL A 38 84.20 -42.95 -37.97
CA VAL A 38 84.28 -41.61 -38.58
C VAL A 38 82.88 -41.04 -38.82
N GLU A 39 81.95 -41.83 -39.37
CA GLU A 39 80.57 -41.39 -39.62
C GLU A 39 79.83 -41.01 -38.32
N VAL A 40 80.00 -41.80 -37.24
CA VAL A 40 79.40 -41.50 -35.93
C VAL A 40 79.94 -40.18 -35.37
N ILE A 41 81.25 -39.94 -35.48
CA ILE A 41 81.88 -38.71 -34.98
C ILE A 41 81.40 -37.50 -35.79
N GLU A 42 81.32 -37.60 -37.11
CA GLU A 42 80.79 -36.54 -37.96
C GLU A 42 79.33 -36.21 -37.61
N ARG A 43 78.50 -37.25 -37.44
CA ARG A 43 77.10 -37.08 -37.09
C ARG A 43 76.92 -36.49 -35.69
N GLN A 44 77.74 -36.89 -34.73
CA GLN A 44 77.75 -36.28 -33.39
C GLN A 44 78.13 -34.80 -33.44
N LYS A 45 79.16 -34.43 -34.21
CA LYS A 45 79.54 -33.02 -34.40
C LYS A 45 78.43 -32.22 -35.09
N GLN A 46 77.75 -32.79 -36.08
CA GLN A 46 76.60 -32.15 -36.71
C GLN A 46 75.46 -31.91 -35.73
N ILE A 47 75.12 -32.90 -34.90
CA ILE A 47 74.10 -32.75 -33.85
C ILE A 47 74.49 -31.64 -32.87
N GLN A 48 75.75 -31.60 -32.42
CA GLN A 48 76.24 -30.54 -31.53
C GLN A 48 76.12 -29.15 -32.16
N ILE A 49 76.49 -29.00 -33.43
CA ILE A 49 76.34 -27.72 -34.14
C ILE A 49 74.87 -27.33 -34.22
N GLN A 50 73.98 -28.27 -34.57
CA GLN A 50 72.54 -28.03 -34.64
C GLN A 50 71.96 -27.64 -33.28
N GLU A 51 72.34 -28.29 -32.19
CA GLU A 51 71.90 -27.93 -30.83
C GLU A 51 72.35 -26.51 -30.46
N GLN A 52 73.59 -26.13 -30.79
CA GLN A 52 74.09 -24.78 -30.56
C GLN A 52 73.34 -23.74 -31.41
N GLU A 53 73.01 -24.06 -32.67
CA GLU A 53 72.21 -23.20 -33.53
C GLU A 53 70.78 -23.04 -33.01
N ILE A 54 70.14 -24.13 -32.54
CA ILE A 54 68.82 -24.08 -31.91
C ILE A 54 68.86 -23.18 -30.67
N MET A 55 69.82 -23.36 -29.78
CA MET A 55 69.95 -22.52 -28.59
C MET A 55 70.18 -21.04 -28.93
N ARG A 56 71.00 -20.75 -29.95
CA ARG A 56 71.20 -19.38 -30.42
C ARG A 56 69.88 -18.80 -30.94
N ARG A 57 69.16 -19.57 -31.75
CA ARG A 57 67.90 -19.16 -32.37
C ARG A 57 66.78 -18.98 -31.34
N GLU A 58 66.70 -19.83 -30.33
CA GLU A 58 65.77 -19.67 -29.21
C GLU A 58 66.03 -18.38 -28.43
N ARG A 59 67.30 -18.08 -28.12
CA ARG A 59 67.66 -16.83 -27.43
C ARG A 59 67.34 -15.60 -28.28
N GLU A 60 67.54 -15.69 -29.59
CA GLU A 60 67.17 -14.62 -30.51
C GLU A 60 65.65 -14.43 -30.57
N LEU A 61 64.87 -15.50 -30.69
CA LEU A 61 63.40 -15.45 -30.67
C LEU A 61 62.85 -14.96 -29.33
N ASP A 62 63.48 -15.35 -28.22
CA ASP A 62 63.12 -14.87 -26.89
C ASP A 62 63.33 -13.36 -26.78
N ALA A 63 64.48 -12.87 -27.23
CA ALA A 63 64.80 -11.45 -27.22
C ALA A 63 63.97 -10.60 -28.20
N THR A 64 63.69 -11.13 -29.40
CA THR A 64 63.06 -10.35 -30.49
C THR A 64 61.54 -10.47 -30.53
N VAL A 65 60.98 -11.61 -30.12
CA VAL A 65 59.54 -11.88 -30.23
C VAL A 65 58.89 -11.96 -28.85
N ARG A 66 59.40 -12.81 -27.95
CA ARG A 66 58.73 -13.04 -26.65
C ARG A 66 58.80 -11.82 -25.75
N ARG A 67 60.01 -11.29 -25.52
CA ARG A 67 60.18 -10.13 -24.61
C ARG A 67 59.38 -8.90 -25.05
N PRO A 68 59.36 -8.51 -26.33
CA PRO A 68 58.50 -7.40 -26.77
C PRO A 68 57.01 -7.73 -26.68
N ALA A 69 56.59 -8.96 -27.00
CA ALA A 69 55.19 -9.37 -26.88
C ALA A 69 54.69 -9.38 -25.43
N GLU A 70 55.53 -9.81 -24.48
CA GLU A 70 55.23 -9.74 -23.05
C GLU A 70 55.12 -8.29 -22.57
N ALA A 71 56.08 -7.43 -22.94
CA ALA A 71 56.02 -6.02 -22.60
C ALA A 71 54.76 -5.33 -23.16
N GLU A 72 54.36 -5.68 -24.38
CA GLU A 72 53.14 -5.14 -25.00
C GLU A 72 51.86 -5.67 -24.32
N ARG A 73 51.82 -6.95 -23.96
CA ARG A 73 50.71 -7.53 -23.19
C ARG A 73 50.55 -6.81 -21.86
N ASP A 74 51.64 -6.66 -21.11
CA ASP A 74 51.60 -6.03 -19.78
C ASP A 74 51.21 -4.56 -19.90
N ARG A 75 51.67 -3.87 -20.96
CA ARG A 75 51.22 -2.51 -21.28
C ARG A 75 49.72 -2.44 -21.57
N LEU A 76 49.21 -3.34 -22.40
CA LEU A 76 47.79 -3.39 -22.74
C LEU A 76 46.94 -3.69 -21.50
N GLU A 77 47.39 -4.62 -20.66
CA GLU A 77 46.73 -4.96 -19.40
C GLU A 77 46.67 -3.75 -18.46
N LEU A 78 47.79 -3.04 -18.28
CA LEU A 78 47.83 -1.83 -17.44
C LEU A 78 46.88 -0.74 -17.98
N VAL A 79 46.83 -0.53 -19.29
CA VAL A 79 45.89 0.42 -19.92
C VAL A 79 44.44 -0.04 -19.71
N ALA A 80 44.15 -1.32 -19.89
CA ALA A 80 42.81 -1.87 -19.67
C ALA A 80 42.38 -1.77 -18.20
N GLU A 81 43.27 -2.04 -17.26
CA GLU A 81 43.03 -1.85 -15.83
C GLU A 81 42.80 -0.38 -15.48
N GLY A 82 43.57 0.54 -16.07
CA GLY A 82 43.38 1.97 -15.95
C GLY A 82 41.99 2.40 -16.40
N ASN A 83 41.57 1.95 -17.59
CA ASN A 83 40.25 2.23 -18.14
C ASN A 83 39.13 1.65 -17.28
N ARG A 84 39.24 0.38 -16.85
CA ARG A 84 38.26 -0.25 -15.94
C ARG A 84 38.15 0.51 -14.63
N ARG A 85 39.28 0.97 -14.08
CA ARG A 85 39.30 1.76 -12.85
C ARG A 85 38.60 3.10 -13.06
N GLN A 86 38.87 3.80 -14.16
CA GLN A 86 38.19 5.06 -14.49
C GLN A 86 36.67 4.85 -14.62
N THR A 87 36.23 3.88 -15.43
CA THR A 87 34.81 3.58 -15.60
C THR A 87 34.12 3.22 -14.27
N ARG A 88 34.80 2.47 -13.39
CA ARG A 88 34.25 2.14 -12.07
C ARG A 88 34.09 3.39 -11.19
N VAL A 89 35.11 4.25 -11.14
CA VAL A 89 35.05 5.49 -10.35
C VAL A 89 33.98 6.43 -10.90
N ASP A 90 33.86 6.55 -12.22
CA ASP A 90 32.83 7.37 -12.85
C ASP A 90 31.43 6.85 -12.55
N ALA A 91 31.21 5.53 -12.66
CA ALA A 91 29.95 4.89 -12.32
C ALA A 91 29.59 5.03 -10.83
N GLU A 92 30.57 4.89 -9.92
CA GLU A 92 30.38 5.10 -8.49
C GLU A 92 30.02 6.57 -8.19
N ALA A 93 30.69 7.53 -8.84
CA ALA A 93 30.40 8.95 -8.69
C ALA A 93 28.99 9.31 -9.21
N GLU A 94 28.57 8.75 -10.34
CA GLU A 94 27.22 8.94 -10.87
C GLU A 94 26.15 8.34 -9.95
N ARG A 95 26.37 7.12 -9.46
CA ARG A 95 25.47 6.49 -8.49
C ARG A 95 25.33 7.32 -7.22
N TYR A 96 26.45 7.80 -6.67
CA TYR A 96 26.43 8.64 -5.48
C TYR A 96 25.67 9.95 -5.69
N ARG A 97 25.86 10.61 -6.85
CA ARG A 97 25.09 11.82 -7.19
C ARG A 97 23.60 11.54 -7.30
N LEU A 98 23.22 10.47 -8.00
CA LEU A 98 21.81 10.11 -8.17
C LEU A 98 21.16 9.75 -6.83
N GLU A 99 21.87 9.00 -5.98
CA GLU A 99 21.41 8.64 -4.64
C GLU A 99 21.21 9.88 -3.77
N THR A 100 22.18 10.81 -3.76
CA THR A 100 22.06 12.07 -3.02
C THR A 100 20.86 12.91 -3.49
N ILE A 101 20.64 13.00 -4.80
CA ILE A 101 19.48 13.72 -5.36
C ILE A 101 18.17 13.02 -4.96
N ALA A 102 18.11 11.68 -5.10
CA ALA A 102 16.93 10.90 -4.75
C ALA A 102 16.61 10.98 -3.25
N GLU A 103 17.62 11.00 -2.38
CA GLU A 103 17.46 11.23 -0.95
C GLU A 103 16.92 12.63 -0.66
N GLY A 104 17.49 13.66 -1.31
CA GLY A 104 17.00 15.03 -1.20
C GLY A 104 15.54 15.18 -1.65
N GLU A 105 15.16 14.55 -2.77
CA GLU A 105 13.80 14.56 -3.28
C GLU A 105 12.83 13.80 -2.37
N ARG A 106 13.23 12.63 -1.85
CA ARG A 106 12.43 11.87 -0.87
C ARG A 106 12.20 12.70 0.39
N ALA A 107 13.24 13.35 0.91
CA ALA A 107 13.12 14.21 2.09
C ALA A 107 12.17 15.39 1.82
N ARG A 108 12.25 16.02 0.64
CA ARG A 108 11.34 17.09 0.24
C ARG A 108 9.89 16.63 0.19
N ILE A 109 9.61 15.51 -0.48
CA ILE A 109 8.25 14.96 -0.61
C ILE A 109 7.67 14.57 0.75
N LEU A 110 8.47 13.96 1.62
CA LEU A 110 8.02 13.61 2.98
C LEU A 110 7.73 14.86 3.81
N ALA A 111 8.60 15.87 3.76
CA ALA A 111 8.39 17.13 4.46
C ALA A 111 7.14 17.87 3.96
N GLU A 112 6.92 17.90 2.64
CA GLU A 112 5.73 18.48 2.02
C GLU A 112 4.46 17.73 2.42
N ALA A 113 4.47 16.39 2.35
CA ALA A 113 3.34 15.57 2.76
C ALA A 113 3.03 15.72 4.26
N GLN A 114 4.05 15.86 5.11
CA GLN A 114 3.86 16.14 6.54
C GLN A 114 3.28 17.53 6.77
N ALA A 115 3.78 18.55 6.06
CA ALA A 115 3.28 19.90 6.14
C ALA A 115 1.80 19.99 5.69
N ASP A 116 1.43 19.31 4.61
CA ASP A 116 0.05 19.25 4.12
C ASP A 116 -0.87 18.53 5.12
N ALA A 117 -0.42 17.40 5.68
CA ALA A 117 -1.18 16.67 6.68
C ALA A 117 -1.40 17.50 7.95
N GLU A 118 -0.37 18.21 8.42
CA GLU A 118 -0.48 19.11 9.57
C GLU A 118 -1.38 20.31 9.27
N ALA A 119 -1.31 20.90 8.07
CA ALA A 119 -2.18 21.98 7.65
C ALA A 119 -3.66 21.55 7.61
N ILE A 120 -3.95 20.36 7.09
CA ILE A 120 -5.31 19.80 7.10
C ILE A 120 -5.79 19.55 8.52
N ARG A 121 -4.95 18.96 9.39
CA ARG A 121 -5.29 18.73 10.79
C ARG A 121 -5.63 20.04 11.51
N LEU A 122 -4.78 21.05 11.37
CA LEU A 122 -4.98 22.35 12.01
C LEU A 122 -6.24 23.06 11.50
N ARG A 123 -6.52 22.98 10.19
CA ARG A 123 -7.78 23.50 9.63
C ARG A 123 -9.00 22.75 10.16
N GLY A 124 -8.94 21.42 10.22
CA GLY A 124 -10.01 20.59 10.75
C GLY A 124 -10.29 20.89 12.24
N GLU A 125 -9.23 21.08 13.04
CA GLU A 125 -9.34 21.50 14.44
C GLU A 125 -9.99 22.89 14.56
N ALA A 126 -9.51 23.87 13.79
CA ALA A 126 -10.07 25.21 13.79
C ALA A 126 -11.54 25.24 13.35
N GLU A 127 -11.92 24.46 12.34
CA GLU A 127 -13.31 24.33 11.88
C GLU A 127 -14.19 23.65 12.93
N ALA A 128 -13.70 22.57 13.57
CA ALA A 128 -14.41 21.89 14.64
C ALA A 128 -14.66 22.83 15.84
N ASP A 129 -13.65 23.60 16.24
CA ASP A 129 -13.78 24.58 17.32
C ASP A 129 -14.75 25.71 16.95
N ALA A 130 -14.70 26.20 15.70
CA ALA A 130 -15.64 27.20 15.22
C ALA A 130 -17.10 26.69 15.23
N ILE A 131 -17.32 25.45 14.76
CA ILE A 131 -18.65 24.82 14.78
C ILE A 131 -19.12 24.61 16.22
N LYS A 132 -18.24 24.13 17.10
CA LYS A 132 -18.56 23.93 18.52
C LYS A 132 -18.93 25.25 19.20
N ALA A 133 -18.14 26.29 18.98
CA ALA A 133 -18.42 27.63 19.53
C ALA A 133 -19.74 28.19 18.99
N LYS A 134 -20.01 28.03 17.69
CA LYS A 134 -21.29 28.43 17.09
C LYS A 134 -22.47 27.63 17.65
N GLY A 135 -22.34 26.32 17.77
CA GLY A 135 -23.37 25.45 18.33
C GLY A 135 -23.67 25.76 19.80
N LEU A 136 -22.65 26.07 20.60
CA LEU A 136 -22.83 26.55 21.97
C LEU A 136 -23.54 27.90 22.01
N ALA A 137 -23.13 28.86 21.18
CA ALA A 137 -23.78 30.16 21.12
C ALA A 137 -25.26 30.05 20.67
N GLU A 138 -25.56 29.18 19.70
CA GLU A 138 -26.93 28.91 19.25
C GLU A 138 -27.76 28.21 20.34
N ALA A 139 -27.18 27.24 21.06
CA ALA A 139 -27.82 26.55 22.16
C ALA A 139 -28.11 27.50 23.33
N GLU A 140 -27.16 28.35 23.72
CA GLU A 140 -27.36 29.37 24.74
C GLU A 140 -28.42 30.39 24.32
N ALA A 141 -28.40 30.84 23.06
CA ALA A 141 -29.42 31.74 22.54
C ALA A 141 -30.81 31.10 22.53
N MET A 142 -30.92 29.82 22.16
CA MET A 142 -32.16 29.07 22.21
C MET A 142 -32.65 28.86 23.63
N SER A 143 -31.76 28.57 24.59
CA SER A 143 -32.10 28.46 26.01
C SER A 143 -32.66 29.79 26.54
N ARG A 144 -31.99 30.91 26.27
CA ARG A 144 -32.47 32.24 26.69
C ARG A 144 -33.82 32.59 26.05
N LYS A 145 -34.01 32.24 24.77
CA LYS A 145 -35.32 32.39 24.11
C LYS A 145 -36.37 31.51 24.78
N ALA A 146 -36.06 30.25 25.10
CA ALA A 146 -36.98 29.35 25.79
C ALA A 146 -37.36 29.85 27.18
N ASP A 147 -36.40 30.40 27.95
CA ASP A 147 -36.65 30.96 29.27
C ASP A 147 -37.48 32.26 29.17
N ALA A 148 -37.17 33.13 28.21
CA ALA A 148 -38.03 34.27 27.91
C ALA A 148 -39.44 33.82 27.52
N TRP A 149 -39.60 32.77 26.70
CA TRP A 149 -40.92 32.27 26.32
C TRP A 149 -41.69 31.63 27.49
N LYS A 150 -41.02 31.11 28.52
CA LYS A 150 -41.69 30.69 29.76
C LYS A 150 -42.25 31.90 30.51
N GLU A 151 -41.49 32.99 30.62
CA GLU A 151 -41.92 34.22 31.29
C GLU A 151 -42.98 35.00 30.50
N TYR A 152 -42.83 35.08 29.17
CA TYR A 152 -43.79 35.73 28.25
C TYR A 152 -44.95 34.82 27.84
N GLY A 153 -44.89 33.52 28.12
CA GLY A 153 -45.82 32.50 27.59
C GLY A 153 -47.27 32.72 27.99
N GLN A 154 -47.54 33.32 29.15
CA GLN A 154 -48.92 33.62 29.56
C GLN A 154 -49.51 34.81 28.79
N ALA A 155 -48.71 35.84 28.50
CA ALA A 155 -49.18 37.02 27.76
C ALA A 155 -49.17 36.79 26.24
N ALA A 156 -48.13 36.13 25.71
CA ALA A 156 -47.97 35.84 24.30
C ALA A 156 -48.94 34.77 23.80
N LEU A 157 -49.29 33.76 24.61
CA LEU A 157 -50.33 32.78 24.27
C LEU A 157 -51.70 33.46 24.16
N VAL A 158 -52.01 34.38 25.06
CA VAL A 158 -53.28 35.14 25.01
C VAL A 158 -53.30 36.04 23.78
N GLU A 159 -52.22 36.77 23.48
CA GLU A 159 -52.13 37.63 22.29
C GLU A 159 -52.19 36.84 20.97
N GLN A 160 -51.46 35.72 20.88
CA GLN A 160 -51.52 34.84 19.71
C GLN A 160 -52.91 34.21 19.56
N LEU A 161 -53.56 33.81 20.67
CA LEU A 161 -54.93 33.30 20.64
C LEU A 161 -55.90 34.39 20.17
N PHE A 162 -55.77 35.64 20.63
CA PHE A 162 -56.58 36.76 20.14
C PHE A 162 -56.42 37.03 18.63
N ASN A 163 -55.21 36.88 18.09
CA ASN A 163 -54.95 37.11 16.66
C ASN A 163 -55.33 35.91 15.77
N THR A 164 -55.23 34.69 16.28
CA THR A 164 -55.56 33.45 15.53
C THR A 164 -57.01 33.01 15.70
N LEU A 165 -57.70 33.43 16.76
CA LEU A 165 -59.12 33.16 17.00
C LEU A 165 -60.03 33.56 15.83
N PRO A 166 -59.86 34.75 15.19
CA PRO A 166 -60.69 35.13 14.04
C PRO A 166 -60.52 34.20 12.85
N GLU A 167 -59.30 33.71 12.58
CA GLU A 167 -59.02 32.79 11.47
C GLU A 167 -59.63 31.41 11.74
N VAL A 168 -59.48 30.90 12.96
CA VAL A 168 -60.09 29.63 13.38
C VAL A 168 -61.62 29.75 13.36
N ALA A 169 -62.17 30.85 13.89
CA ALA A 169 -63.61 31.12 13.85
C ALA A 169 -64.12 31.21 12.40
N HIS A 170 -63.38 31.85 11.50
CA HIS A 170 -63.72 31.90 10.07
C HIS A 170 -63.65 30.52 9.41
N ALA A 171 -62.63 29.72 9.70
CA ALA A 171 -62.46 28.37 9.18
C ALA A 171 -63.57 27.41 9.67
N VAL A 172 -63.96 27.53 10.95
CA VAL A 172 -65.06 26.76 11.54
C VAL A 172 -66.43 27.25 11.04
N ALA A 173 -66.58 28.55 10.81
CA ALA A 173 -67.81 29.13 10.26
C ALA A 173 -67.95 28.92 8.75
N GLN A 174 -66.88 28.66 8.00
CA GLN A 174 -66.93 28.50 6.54
C GLN A 174 -67.89 27.40 6.07
N PRO A 175 -67.90 26.19 6.66
CA PRO A 175 -68.87 25.15 6.32
C PRO A 175 -70.30 25.53 6.70
N LEU A 176 -70.51 26.22 7.83
CA LEU A 176 -71.82 26.67 8.30
C LEU A 176 -72.38 27.84 7.46
N ALA A 177 -71.52 28.73 6.98
CA ALA A 177 -71.90 29.84 6.10
C ALA A 177 -72.34 29.36 4.70
N LYS A 178 -71.85 28.19 4.25
CA LYS A 178 -72.25 27.56 2.98
C LYS A 178 -73.56 26.77 3.06
N THR A 179 -74.11 26.56 4.25
CA THR A 179 -75.41 25.90 4.43
C THR A 179 -76.53 26.93 4.58
N GLU A 180 -77.17 27.32 3.47
CA GLU A 180 -78.26 28.32 3.46
C GLU A 180 -79.58 27.79 4.07
N LYS A 181 -79.77 26.47 4.11
CA LYS A 181 -80.98 25.84 4.63
C LYS A 181 -80.69 24.49 5.26
N ILE A 182 -80.62 24.45 6.59
CA ILE A 182 -80.68 23.20 7.34
C ILE A 182 -82.14 22.76 7.37
N VAL A 183 -82.55 21.93 6.40
CA VAL A 183 -83.87 21.27 6.44
C VAL A 183 -83.74 20.09 7.37
N VAL A 184 -84.23 20.25 8.60
CA VAL A 184 -84.36 19.10 9.47
C VAL A 184 -85.56 18.27 9.01
N ILE A 185 -85.27 17.19 8.30
CA ILE A 185 -86.28 16.24 7.88
C ILE A 185 -86.59 15.35 9.09
N SER A 186 -87.55 15.78 9.92
CA SER A 186 -88.30 14.85 10.75
C SER A 186 -89.18 14.04 9.81
N THR A 187 -88.69 12.87 9.38
CA THR A 187 -89.55 11.82 8.84
C THR A 187 -90.49 11.41 9.96
N GLY A 188 -91.74 11.88 9.89
CA GLY A 188 -92.74 11.70 10.93
C GLY A 188 -93.02 10.21 11.21
N GLY A 189 -93.20 9.90 12.49
CA GLY A 189 -93.73 8.63 12.96
C GLY A 189 -93.52 8.40 14.46
N GLY A 190 -94.43 8.91 15.29
CA GLY A 190 -94.59 8.48 16.69
C GLY A 190 -94.38 9.59 17.74
N ASP A 191 -95.42 9.84 18.53
CA ASP A 191 -95.51 10.79 19.63
C ASP A 191 -94.42 10.58 20.71
N ASP A 192 -93.48 11.53 20.85
CA ASP A 192 -93.18 12.20 22.12
C ASP A 192 -92.28 13.43 21.86
N ALA A 193 -92.42 14.46 22.70
CA ALA A 193 -91.99 15.84 22.46
C ALA A 193 -90.56 16.07 21.91
N GLY A 194 -90.46 16.81 20.80
CA GLY A 194 -89.24 17.57 20.46
C GLY A 194 -88.89 17.60 18.97
N ALA A 195 -89.20 18.71 18.32
CA ALA A 195 -88.92 18.96 16.91
C ALA A 195 -87.41 18.84 16.55
N GLY A 196 -87.20 18.35 15.32
CA GLY A 196 -85.96 18.18 14.55
C GLY A 196 -84.63 18.78 15.04
N ALA A 197 -84.55 20.06 15.40
CA ALA A 197 -83.28 20.73 15.72
C ALA A 197 -82.54 20.07 16.90
N SER A 198 -83.29 19.50 17.85
CA SER A 198 -82.77 18.86 19.06
C SER A 198 -81.95 17.59 18.80
N LYS A 199 -82.20 16.89 17.68
CA LYS A 199 -81.46 15.68 17.29
C LYS A 199 -80.13 16.02 16.63
N VAL A 200 -80.09 17.05 15.79
CA VAL A 200 -78.83 17.54 15.18
C VAL A 200 -77.88 18.06 16.24
N THR A 201 -78.38 18.84 17.20
CA THR A 201 -77.57 19.29 18.33
C THR A 201 -77.05 18.12 19.15
N ARG A 202 -77.87 17.09 19.43
CA ARG A 202 -77.40 15.86 20.11
C ARG A 202 -76.40 15.03 19.30
N ASP A 203 -76.60 14.88 18.00
CA ASP A 203 -75.68 14.12 17.14
C ASP A 203 -74.33 14.83 17.02
N VAL A 204 -74.31 16.16 16.93
CA VAL A 204 -73.07 16.94 16.98
C VAL A 204 -72.41 16.82 18.36
N THR A 205 -73.17 16.91 19.46
CA THR A 205 -72.61 16.69 20.81
C THR A 205 -72.07 15.28 20.99
N ASN A 206 -72.74 14.24 20.46
CA ASN A 206 -72.28 12.86 20.51
C ASN A 206 -71.03 12.63 19.62
N THR A 207 -70.94 13.28 18.47
CA THR A 207 -69.74 13.20 17.61
C THR A 207 -68.54 13.88 18.27
N ILE A 208 -68.77 15.01 18.96
CA ILE A 208 -67.74 15.70 19.75
C ILE A 208 -67.33 14.86 20.96
N ALA A 209 -68.26 14.14 21.60
CA ALA A 209 -67.94 13.23 22.68
C ALA A 209 -67.14 12.00 22.24
N GLN A 210 -67.27 11.56 20.97
CA GLN A 210 -66.56 10.41 20.41
C GLN A 210 -65.23 10.76 19.74
N LEU A 211 -65.00 12.04 19.45
CA LEU A 211 -63.78 12.54 18.82
C LEU A 211 -62.50 12.18 19.60
N PRO A 212 -62.43 12.31 20.95
CA PRO A 212 -61.23 11.94 21.70
C PRO A 212 -60.86 10.47 21.53
N ALA A 213 -61.84 9.56 21.62
CA ALA A 213 -61.63 8.13 21.46
C ALA A 213 -61.19 7.75 20.03
N LEU A 214 -61.64 8.49 19.01
CA LEU A 214 -61.26 8.24 17.62
C LEU A 214 -59.82 8.71 17.33
N VAL A 215 -59.40 9.83 17.91
CA VAL A 215 -58.02 10.33 17.77
C VAL A 215 -57.04 9.44 18.52
N GLU A 216 -57.41 8.97 19.72
CA GLU A 216 -56.64 7.97 20.46
C GLU A 216 -56.50 6.65 19.68
N ALA A 217 -57.57 6.15 19.06
CA ALA A 217 -57.52 4.92 18.27
C ALA A 217 -56.65 5.02 17.00
N LEU A 218 -56.52 6.20 16.38
CA LEU A 218 -55.74 6.41 15.16
C LEU A 218 -54.28 6.81 15.42
N THR A 219 -54.00 7.45 16.55
CA THR A 219 -52.67 8.02 16.85
C THR A 219 -51.98 7.34 18.04
N GLY A 220 -52.71 6.55 18.84
CA GLY A 220 -52.22 5.92 20.06
C GLY A 220 -52.00 6.88 21.23
N ILE A 221 -52.43 8.15 21.09
CA ILE A 221 -52.20 9.21 22.08
C ILE A 221 -53.53 9.54 22.76
N ASP A 222 -53.61 9.30 24.06
CA ASP A 222 -54.74 9.68 24.89
C ASP A 222 -54.60 11.15 25.30
N ILE A 223 -55.37 12.01 24.63
CA ILE A 223 -55.34 13.46 24.82
C ILE A 223 -55.85 13.87 26.20
N ILE A 224 -56.75 13.08 26.79
CA ILE A 224 -57.34 13.40 28.10
C ILE A 224 -56.28 13.23 29.19
N SER A 225 -55.53 12.12 29.15
CA SER A 225 -54.40 11.92 30.08
C SER A 225 -53.22 12.84 29.78
N THR A 226 -52.96 13.20 28.53
CA THR A 226 -51.91 14.15 28.17
C THR A 226 -52.21 15.58 28.65
N ILE A 227 -53.48 15.99 28.65
CA ILE A 227 -53.94 17.27 29.21
C ILE A 227 -53.93 17.25 30.74
N GLN A 228 -54.33 16.14 31.37
CA GLN A 228 -54.28 15.98 32.84
C GLN A 228 -52.84 15.91 33.39
N ASN A 229 -51.90 15.39 32.60
CA ASN A 229 -50.48 15.33 32.94
C ASN A 229 -49.70 16.59 32.52
N LEU A 230 -50.37 17.61 31.98
CA LEU A 230 -49.76 18.90 31.70
C LEU A 230 -49.75 19.73 32.99
N PRO A 231 -48.57 20.11 33.53
CA PRO A 231 -48.49 20.84 34.79
C PRO A 231 -49.08 22.24 34.62
N GLY A 232 -50.23 22.52 35.25
CA GLY A 232 -50.81 23.87 35.27
C GLY A 232 -52.33 24.01 35.43
N MET A 233 -53.13 22.94 35.36
CA MET A 233 -54.57 23.04 35.63
C MET A 233 -55.11 21.86 36.46
N ILE A 234 -55.04 22.04 37.79
CA ILE A 234 -56.02 21.73 38.85
C ILE A 234 -55.26 22.06 40.14
N SER A 235 -55.49 23.26 40.66
CA SER A 235 -55.13 23.61 42.02
C SER A 235 -56.42 23.94 42.75
N THR A 236 -57.15 22.91 43.18
CA THR A 236 -58.05 23.02 44.31
C THR A 236 -58.24 21.65 44.98
N HIS A 237 -57.90 21.65 46.26
CA HIS A 237 -58.42 20.81 47.34
C HIS A 237 -57.67 19.52 47.71
N GLY A 238 -57.07 19.58 48.91
CA GLY A 238 -56.56 18.40 49.62
C GLY A 238 -55.36 18.69 50.50
N ALA A 239 -55.47 19.68 51.40
CA ALA A 239 -54.58 19.75 52.55
C ALA A 239 -54.99 18.62 53.50
N ASP A 240 -54.09 17.68 53.75
CA ASP A 240 -54.05 17.03 55.05
C ASP A 240 -52.59 16.82 55.45
N ASP A 241 -52.35 17.40 56.62
CA ASP A 241 -51.13 17.50 57.37
C ASP A 241 -50.94 16.17 58.12
N GLN A 242 -49.78 15.52 57.97
CA GLN A 242 -49.22 14.73 59.06
C GLN A 242 -47.71 14.52 58.89
N GLN A 243 -47.01 15.37 59.65
CA GLN A 243 -45.69 15.18 60.26
C GLN A 243 -45.29 13.71 60.54
N ASN A 244 -44.11 13.31 60.04
CA ASN A 244 -43.02 12.63 60.76
C ASN A 244 -41.94 12.23 59.74
N GLY A 245 -40.63 12.44 59.91
CA GLY A 245 -39.84 12.97 61.01
C GLY A 245 -38.45 13.35 60.49
N ALA A 246 -37.77 14.18 61.26
CA ALA A 246 -36.43 14.70 60.98
C ALA A 246 -35.32 13.67 61.27
N ALA A 247 -34.11 14.02 60.79
CA ALA A 247 -32.79 13.38 60.92
C ALA A 247 -32.51 12.28 59.87
N ASP A 248 -31.36 12.21 59.21
CA ASP A 248 -30.02 12.74 59.51
C ASP A 248 -29.12 12.63 58.24
N ASP A 249 -27.95 13.28 58.30
CA ASP A 249 -26.70 13.06 57.53
C ASP A 249 -26.68 13.48 56.02
N VAL A 250 -25.95 14.54 55.62
CA VAL A 250 -24.47 14.72 55.51
C VAL A 250 -23.82 13.78 54.49
N ASP A 251 -23.57 14.30 53.27
CA ASP A 251 -22.35 14.09 52.48
C ASP A 251 -22.36 15.09 51.30
N SER A 252 -21.45 16.07 51.20
CA SER A 252 -20.03 16.04 50.80
C SER A 252 -19.82 16.06 49.28
N GLU A 253 -18.95 17.00 48.88
CA GLU A 253 -18.31 17.26 47.55
C GLU A 253 -19.03 18.16 46.54
#